data_AF-A0AAN1BKV8-F1
#
_entry.id   AF-A0AAN1BKV8-F1
#
_cell.length_a   1.000
_cell.length_b   1.000
_cell.length_c   1.000
_cell.angle_alpha   90.00
_cell.angle_beta   90.00
_cell.angle_gamma   90.00
#
_symmetry.space_group_name_H-M   'P 1'
#
loop_
_entity.id
_entity.type
_entity.pdbx_description
1 polymer ?
#
loop_
_entity_poly.entity_id
_entity_poly.type
_entity_poly.pdbx_seq_one_letter_code
_entity_poly.pdbx_strand_id
1 'polypeptide(L)'
;MPGGDPAALGGEPSSLGGGDPAAPPEEPSSSSMETAPKDMESRLLTSVPAPTLGEAERTQLTQALWMLFQAMKPASEQPEALMEAIQIAMSELRYRSKASEEQHTLNLKVWMNACQPFPIWAVQKAADWWSKGARDGDELGHFLGDVRLAVGHSVLSRQRHLQLLNHYQG
;
A
#
# COMPACT_ATOMS: atom_id res chain seq x y z
N MET A 1 -29.50 36.64 -40.24
CA MET A 1 -28.55 37.71 -39.86
C MET A 1 -27.20 37.05 -39.63
N PRO A 2 -26.19 37.20 -40.51
CA PRO A 2 -24.82 36.79 -40.24
C PRO A 2 -24.01 37.99 -39.72
N GLY A 3 -23.03 37.73 -38.85
CA GLY A 3 -22.05 38.73 -38.40
C GLY A 3 -21.63 38.43 -36.96
N GLY A 4 -20.35 38.31 -36.61
CA GLY A 4 -19.12 38.42 -37.38
C GLY A 4 -17.96 38.28 -36.38
N ASP A 5 -16.88 37.62 -36.81
CA ASP A 5 -15.53 37.82 -36.28
C ASP A 5 -14.74 38.58 -37.36
N PRO A 6 -13.85 39.53 -37.02
CA PRO A 6 -12.47 39.11 -36.78
C PRO A 6 -11.58 40.00 -35.87
N ALA A 7 -10.60 39.33 -35.25
CA ALA A 7 -9.18 39.69 -35.12
C ALA A 7 -8.71 40.87 -34.23
N ALA A 8 -7.78 40.52 -33.32
CA ALA A 8 -6.37 40.93 -33.33
C ALA A 8 -5.83 41.60 -32.04
N LEU A 9 -4.53 41.31 -31.83
CA LEU A 9 -3.51 41.97 -30.98
C LEU A 9 -3.49 41.48 -29.52
N GLY A 10 -2.38 40.96 -28.97
CA GLY A 10 -0.97 41.14 -29.31
C GLY A 10 -0.23 41.50 -28.02
N GLY A 11 0.85 40.78 -27.68
CA GLY A 11 1.67 41.06 -26.50
C GLY A 11 2.66 39.95 -26.19
N GLU A 12 3.85 40.06 -26.78
CA GLU A 12 5.00 39.16 -26.64
C GLU A 12 5.66 39.19 -25.23
N PRO A 13 6.47 38.17 -24.89
CA PRO A 13 7.19 38.09 -23.63
C PRO A 13 8.49 38.89 -23.64
N SER A 14 8.86 39.47 -22.50
CA SER A 14 10.20 40.01 -22.22
C SER A 14 10.53 39.59 -20.78
N SER A 15 11.74 39.19 -20.38
CA SER A 15 13.03 39.72 -20.82
C SER A 15 14.18 38.75 -20.49
N LEU A 16 15.29 38.95 -21.22
CA LEU A 16 16.58 38.26 -21.17
C LEU A 16 17.42 38.59 -19.93
N GLY A 17 18.33 37.66 -19.59
CA GLY A 17 19.59 37.89 -18.85
C GLY A 17 20.03 36.60 -18.14
N GLY A 18 21.09 35.87 -18.48
CA GLY A 18 22.31 36.19 -19.22
C GLY A 18 23.47 36.42 -18.24
N GLY A 19 24.26 35.39 -17.92
CA GLY A 19 25.57 35.56 -17.26
C GLY A 19 26.08 34.39 -16.42
N ASP A 20 26.85 33.50 -17.03
CA ASP A 20 27.98 32.73 -16.46
C ASP A 20 29.16 32.95 -17.45
N PRO A 21 30.46 32.76 -17.15
CA PRO A 21 31.11 32.25 -15.92
C PRO A 21 32.35 33.10 -15.47
N ALA A 22 32.89 32.86 -14.26
CA ALA A 22 34.28 33.23 -13.96
C ALA A 22 34.89 32.41 -12.80
N ALA A 23 36.03 31.78 -13.06
CA ALA A 23 37.00 31.23 -12.11
C ALA A 23 38.42 31.51 -12.66
N PRO A 24 39.53 31.14 -11.96
CA PRO A 24 40.10 31.56 -10.67
C PRO A 24 41.48 32.29 -10.92
N PRO A 25 42.43 32.56 -9.98
CA PRO A 25 43.24 31.62 -9.14
C PRO A 25 43.47 32.17 -7.69
N GLU A 26 44.12 31.56 -6.69
CA GLU A 26 45.51 31.07 -6.56
C GLU A 26 45.64 30.07 -5.38
N GLU A 27 46.60 29.13 -5.49
CA GLU A 27 47.05 28.23 -4.42
C GLU A 27 47.85 28.97 -3.33
N PRO A 28 48.11 28.32 -2.18
CA PRO A 28 49.46 27.74 -2.08
C PRO A 28 49.50 26.30 -1.54
N SER A 29 50.39 25.54 -2.17
CA SER A 29 50.97 24.27 -1.69
C SER A 29 51.55 24.37 -0.27
N SER A 30 51.31 23.35 0.56
CA SER A 30 52.39 22.57 1.21
C SER A 30 51.86 21.40 2.05
N SER A 31 52.23 20.19 1.64
CA SER A 31 52.69 19.06 2.47
C SER A 31 51.99 18.77 3.81
N SER A 32 51.25 17.65 3.86
CA SER A 32 51.34 16.70 4.98
C SER A 32 50.94 15.31 4.52
N MET A 33 51.85 14.34 4.68
CA MET A 33 51.51 12.93 4.78
C MET A 33 50.57 12.78 5.98
N GLU A 34 49.31 12.43 5.77
CA GLU A 34 48.49 11.93 6.87
C GLU A 34 47.66 10.74 6.41
N THR A 35 47.99 9.61 7.01
CA THR A 35 47.41 8.29 6.81
C THR A 35 45.89 8.34 6.87
N ALA A 36 45.24 7.75 5.86
CA ALA A 36 43.81 7.44 5.90
C ALA A 36 43.47 6.77 7.24
N PRO A 37 42.43 7.24 7.96
CA PRO A 37 42.12 6.71 9.27
C PRO A 37 41.61 5.29 9.11
N LYS A 38 42.33 4.33 9.71
CA LYS A 38 41.94 2.93 9.89
C LYS A 38 40.63 2.75 10.69
N ASP A 39 39.98 3.85 11.05
CA ASP A 39 38.79 3.92 11.91
C ASP A 39 37.45 3.81 11.17
N MET A 40 37.44 3.70 9.83
CA MET A 40 36.19 3.42 9.10
C MET A 40 35.79 1.94 9.16
N GLU A 41 36.76 1.01 9.23
CA GLU A 41 36.46 -0.43 9.25
C GLU A 41 36.02 -0.92 10.64
N SER A 42 36.51 -0.29 11.72
CA SER A 42 36.13 -0.62 13.10
C SER A 42 34.70 -0.19 13.46
N ARG A 43 34.10 0.74 12.71
CA ARG A 43 32.69 1.14 12.86
C ARG A 43 31.70 0.23 12.16
N LEU A 44 32.16 -0.62 11.24
CA LEU A 44 31.30 -1.60 10.54
C LEU A 44 31.14 -2.91 11.31
N LEU A 45 31.97 -3.15 12.34
CA LEU A 45 31.97 -4.36 13.16
C LEU A 45 31.38 -4.16 14.56
N THR A 46 30.77 -3.02 14.87
CA THR A 46 29.91 -2.94 16.06
C THR A 46 28.64 -3.73 15.77
N SER A 47 28.71 -5.04 16.04
CA SER A 47 27.55 -5.87 16.31
C SER A 47 26.66 -5.08 17.27
N VAL A 48 25.56 -4.55 16.77
CA VAL A 48 24.49 -4.05 17.62
C VAL A 48 24.10 -5.25 18.48
N PRO A 49 24.25 -5.19 19.82
CA PRO A 49 23.83 -6.29 20.66
C PRO A 49 22.35 -6.53 20.38
N ALA A 50 22.01 -7.77 20.03
CA ALA A 50 20.62 -8.13 19.80
C ALA A 50 19.82 -7.70 21.04
N PRO A 51 18.71 -6.95 20.88
CA PRO A 51 17.96 -6.47 22.03
C PRO A 51 17.55 -7.67 22.87
N THR A 52 18.11 -7.78 24.07
CA THR A 52 17.76 -8.83 25.02
C THR A 52 16.44 -8.45 25.66
N LEU A 53 15.33 -8.84 25.01
CA LEU A 53 14.01 -8.70 25.60
C LEU A 53 13.94 -9.50 26.91
N GLY A 54 13.42 -8.87 27.97
CA GLY A 54 13.05 -9.53 29.21
C GLY A 54 11.92 -10.55 28.99
N GLU A 55 11.72 -11.48 29.93
CA GLU A 55 10.72 -12.56 29.81
C GLU A 55 9.28 -12.03 29.64
N ALA A 56 8.93 -10.96 30.35
CA ALA A 56 7.64 -10.28 30.21
C ALA A 56 7.45 -9.66 28.82
N GLU A 57 8.46 -9.00 28.28
CA GLU A 57 8.44 -8.40 26.94
C GLU A 57 8.34 -9.47 25.85
N ARG A 58 9.07 -10.59 26.01
CA ARG A 58 8.97 -11.75 25.11
C ARG A 58 7.56 -12.34 25.09
N THR A 59 6.93 -12.45 26.26
CA THR A 59 5.57 -12.97 26.38
C THR A 59 4.57 -12.04 25.70
N GLN A 60 4.67 -10.73 25.94
CA GLN A 60 3.82 -9.73 25.28
C GLN A 60 4.02 -9.73 23.76
N LEU A 61 5.26 -9.77 23.30
CA LEU A 61 5.58 -9.85 21.87
C LEU A 61 4.99 -11.12 21.25
N THR A 62 5.14 -12.26 21.91
CA THR A 62 4.59 -13.54 21.43
C THR A 62 3.06 -13.47 21.33
N GLN A 63 2.40 -12.93 22.35
CA GLN A 63 0.94 -12.74 22.33
C GLN A 63 0.52 -11.79 21.20
N ALA A 64 1.22 -10.68 21.00
CA ALA A 64 0.92 -9.72 19.94
C ALA A 64 1.11 -10.33 18.54
N LEU A 65 2.18 -11.10 18.32
CA LEU A 65 2.42 -11.81 17.05
C LEU A 65 1.35 -12.87 16.79
N TRP A 66 0.92 -13.59 17.82
CA TRP A 66 -0.17 -14.56 17.69
C TRP A 66 -1.50 -13.88 17.34
N MET A 67 -1.85 -12.78 18.02
CA MET A 67 -3.05 -11.99 17.69
C MET A 67 -3.00 -11.45 16.26
N LEU A 68 -1.85 -10.98 15.81
CA LEU A 68 -1.64 -10.54 14.43
C LEU A 68 -1.81 -11.69 13.43
N PHE A 69 -1.28 -12.87 13.74
CA PHE A 69 -1.46 -14.05 12.91
C PHE A 69 -2.94 -14.43 12.77
N GLN A 70 -3.70 -14.40 13.86
CA GLN A 70 -5.13 -14.67 13.84
C GLN A 70 -5.90 -13.63 13.02
N ALA A 71 -5.58 -12.34 13.16
CA ALA A 71 -6.21 -11.26 12.39
C ALA A 71 -5.90 -11.34 10.88
N MET A 72 -4.84 -12.05 10.52
CA MET A 72 -4.34 -12.20 9.16
C MET A 72 -4.84 -13.47 8.46
N LYS A 73 -5.65 -14.29 9.13
CA LYS A 73 -6.23 -15.48 8.53
C LYS A 73 -7.09 -15.14 7.31
N PRO A 74 -7.05 -15.99 6.27
CA PRO A 74 -7.82 -15.77 5.06
C PRO A 74 -9.31 -15.84 5.34
N ALA A 75 -10.10 -15.07 4.58
CA ALA A 75 -11.56 -15.04 4.68
C ALA A 75 -12.20 -16.40 4.35
N SER A 76 -11.49 -17.30 3.68
CA SER A 76 -11.93 -18.70 3.49
C SER A 76 -12.18 -19.45 4.80
N GLU A 77 -11.58 -19.04 5.91
CA GLU A 77 -11.85 -19.61 7.25
C GLU A 77 -13.13 -19.04 7.89
N GLN A 78 -13.76 -18.02 7.29
CA GLN A 78 -14.98 -17.37 7.77
C GLN A 78 -15.96 -17.13 6.62
N PRO A 79 -16.50 -18.21 6.00
CA PRO A 79 -17.30 -18.11 4.77
C PRO A 79 -18.61 -17.32 4.95
N GLU A 80 -19.21 -17.36 6.14
CA GLU A 80 -20.44 -16.59 6.45
C GLU A 80 -20.15 -15.10 6.46
N ALA A 81 -19.12 -14.66 7.18
CA ALA A 81 -18.71 -13.26 7.23
C ALA A 81 -18.26 -12.75 5.85
N LEU A 82 -17.63 -13.62 5.06
CA LEU A 82 -17.25 -13.31 3.69
C LEU A 82 -18.50 -13.08 2.82
N MET A 83 -19.48 -13.98 2.88
CA MET A 83 -20.74 -13.83 2.15
C MET A 83 -21.44 -12.51 2.51
N GLU A 84 -21.56 -12.19 3.79
CA GLU A 84 -22.17 -10.94 4.26
C GLU A 84 -21.46 -9.71 3.69
N ALA A 85 -20.12 -9.68 3.76
CA ALA A 85 -19.35 -8.56 3.21
C ALA A 85 -19.57 -8.38 1.69
N ILE A 86 -19.58 -9.49 0.93
CA ILE A 86 -19.83 -9.42 -0.51
C ILE A 86 -21.28 -8.97 -0.80
N GLN A 87 -22.27 -9.46 -0.04
CA GLN A 87 -23.66 -9.03 -0.19
C GLN A 87 -23.83 -7.53 0.09
N ILE A 88 -23.15 -6.99 1.10
CA ILE A 88 -23.13 -5.54 1.38
C ILE A 88 -22.52 -4.76 0.22
N ALA A 89 -21.39 -5.21 -0.32
CA ALA A 89 -20.78 -4.56 -1.48
C ALA A 89 -21.71 -4.60 -2.71
N MET A 90 -22.45 -5.70 -2.90
CA MET A 90 -23.32 -5.90 -4.05
C MET A 90 -24.73 -5.32 -3.92
N SER A 91 -25.19 -4.93 -2.73
CA SER A 91 -26.53 -4.35 -2.57
C SER A 91 -26.67 -3.06 -3.37
N GLU A 92 -25.63 -2.24 -3.39
CA GLU A 92 -25.56 -1.02 -4.20
C GLU A 92 -25.48 -1.33 -5.70
N LEU A 93 -24.71 -2.37 -6.07
CA LEU A 93 -24.57 -2.80 -7.47
C LEU A 93 -25.87 -3.33 -8.06
N ARG A 94 -26.68 -4.04 -7.26
CA ARG A 94 -27.98 -4.54 -7.69
C ARG A 94 -28.93 -3.40 -8.07
N TYR A 95 -28.82 -2.25 -7.41
CA TYR A 95 -29.66 -1.10 -7.73
C TYR A 95 -29.19 -0.36 -9.00
N ARG A 96 -27.88 -0.36 -9.25
CA ARG A 96 -27.26 0.30 -10.41
C ARG A 96 -27.27 -0.57 -11.68
N SER A 97 -27.20 -1.88 -11.53
CA SER A 97 -27.08 -2.85 -12.62
C SER A 97 -28.42 -3.40 -13.10
N LYS A 98 -28.61 -3.54 -14.42
CA LYS A 98 -29.75 -4.24 -15.04
C LYS A 98 -29.57 -5.76 -15.08
N ALA A 99 -28.69 -6.32 -14.25
CA ALA A 99 -28.39 -7.74 -14.22
C ALA A 99 -29.60 -8.58 -13.76
N SER A 100 -29.76 -9.77 -14.34
CA SER A 100 -30.76 -10.75 -13.88
C SER A 100 -30.40 -11.29 -12.49
N GLU A 101 -31.37 -11.88 -11.81
CA GLU A 101 -31.16 -12.53 -10.50
C GLU A 101 -30.16 -13.71 -10.59
N GLU A 102 -30.18 -14.45 -11.70
CA GLU A 102 -29.22 -15.50 -12.00
C GLU A 102 -27.79 -14.94 -12.14
N GLN A 103 -27.64 -13.82 -12.85
CA GLN A 103 -26.35 -13.15 -13.00
C GLN A 103 -25.85 -12.60 -11.66
N HIS A 104 -26.74 -12.07 -10.82
CA HIS A 104 -26.40 -11.62 -9.47
C HIS A 104 -25.88 -12.78 -8.61
N THR A 105 -26.54 -13.94 -8.68
CA THR A 105 -26.11 -15.16 -7.97
C THR A 105 -24.75 -15.65 -8.45
N LEU A 106 -24.49 -15.59 -9.76
CA LEU A 106 -23.16 -15.91 -10.32
C LEU A 106 -22.10 -14.93 -9.86
N ASN A 107 -22.40 -13.63 -9.85
CA ASN A 107 -21.48 -12.60 -9.38
C ASN A 107 -21.09 -12.85 -7.92
N LEU A 108 -22.05 -13.13 -7.04
CA LEU A 108 -21.78 -13.46 -5.63
C LEU A 108 -20.74 -14.58 -5.49
N LYS A 109 -20.91 -15.67 -6.25
CA LYS A 109 -19.98 -16.81 -6.23
C LYS A 109 -18.59 -16.43 -6.72
N VAL A 110 -18.49 -15.68 -7.81
CA VAL A 110 -17.21 -15.23 -8.38
C VAL A 110 -16.47 -14.33 -7.39
N TRP A 111 -17.17 -13.39 -6.76
CA TRP A 111 -16.58 -12.44 -5.84
C TRP A 111 -16.13 -13.10 -4.54
N MET A 112 -16.95 -14.01 -3.98
CA MET A 112 -16.54 -14.82 -2.84
C MET A 112 -15.26 -15.58 -3.13
N ASN A 113 -15.19 -16.27 -4.28
CA ASN A 113 -14.01 -17.03 -4.67
C ASN A 113 -12.76 -16.12 -4.78
N ALA A 114 -12.89 -14.99 -5.46
CA ALA A 114 -11.79 -14.04 -5.61
C ALA A 114 -11.31 -13.43 -4.29
N CYS A 115 -12.19 -13.32 -3.29
CA CYS A 115 -11.89 -12.70 -2.00
C CYS A 115 -11.39 -13.69 -0.93
N GLN A 116 -11.50 -15.01 -1.15
CA GLN A 116 -11.04 -16.04 -0.22
C GLN A 116 -9.63 -15.84 0.35
N PRO A 117 -8.59 -15.46 -0.43
CA PRO A 117 -7.23 -15.38 0.09
C PRO A 117 -6.95 -14.14 0.94
N PHE A 118 -7.85 -13.14 0.93
CA PHE A 118 -7.65 -11.89 1.68
C PHE A 118 -8.15 -12.02 3.12
N PRO A 119 -7.59 -11.28 4.08
CA PRO A 119 -8.11 -11.29 5.44
C PRO A 119 -9.50 -10.66 5.50
N ILE A 120 -10.39 -11.24 6.31
CA ILE A 120 -11.81 -10.88 6.33
C ILE A 120 -12.06 -9.39 6.62
N TRP A 121 -11.29 -8.80 7.52
CA TRP A 121 -11.43 -7.39 7.89
C TRP A 121 -11.16 -6.45 6.71
N ALA A 122 -10.30 -6.84 5.76
CA ALA A 122 -10.02 -6.03 4.59
C ALA A 122 -11.19 -6.07 3.59
N VAL A 123 -11.81 -7.25 3.44
CA VAL A 123 -13.01 -7.42 2.61
C VAL A 123 -14.20 -6.64 3.20
N GLN A 124 -14.41 -6.73 4.51
CA GLN A 124 -15.45 -5.97 5.21
C GLN A 124 -15.23 -4.45 5.08
N LYS A 125 -13.99 -3.98 5.20
CA LYS A 125 -13.66 -2.56 5.03
C LYS A 125 -13.92 -2.07 3.60
N ALA A 126 -13.55 -2.87 2.59
CA ALA A 126 -13.85 -2.55 1.21
C ALA A 126 -15.38 -2.51 0.96
N ALA A 127 -16.13 -3.45 1.53
CA ALA A 127 -17.59 -3.47 1.45
C ALA A 127 -18.24 -2.23 2.07
N ASP A 128 -17.73 -1.77 3.23
CA ASP A 128 -18.19 -0.53 3.88
C ASP A 128 -17.89 0.73 3.05
N TRP A 129 -16.77 0.76 2.32
CA TRP A 129 -16.50 1.85 1.38
C TRP A 129 -17.47 1.85 0.19
N TRP A 130 -17.83 0.66 -0.30
CA TRP A 130 -18.75 0.49 -1.42
C TRP A 130 -20.20 0.82 -1.06
N SER A 131 -20.66 0.41 0.13
CA SER A 131 -22.03 0.71 0.60
C SER A 131 -22.30 2.21 0.78
N LYS A 132 -21.24 3.01 0.94
CA LYS A 132 -21.32 4.48 1.04
C LYS A 132 -21.37 5.18 -0.32
N GLY A 133 -21.43 4.43 -1.42
CA GLY A 133 -21.59 4.96 -2.77
C GLY A 133 -20.35 5.69 -3.31
N ALA A 134 -19.17 5.42 -2.75
CA ALA A 134 -17.98 6.23 -2.96
C ALA A 134 -17.37 6.19 -4.38
N ARG A 135 -17.89 5.38 -5.32
CA ARG A 135 -17.24 5.19 -6.64
C ARG A 135 -18.18 5.01 -7.82
N ASP A 136 -17.63 5.43 -8.97
CA ASP A 136 -18.06 5.08 -10.32
C ASP A 136 -17.33 3.80 -10.76
N GLY A 137 -18.07 2.75 -11.11
CA GLY A 137 -17.53 1.47 -11.57
C GLY A 137 -17.98 0.29 -10.70
N ASP A 138 -18.70 -0.64 -11.31
CA ASP A 138 -19.44 -1.71 -10.64
C ASP A 138 -18.77 -3.10 -10.84
N GLU A 139 -17.44 -3.10 -10.91
CA GLU A 139 -16.67 -4.27 -11.36
C GLU A 139 -15.80 -4.86 -10.24
N LEU A 140 -15.66 -6.19 -10.28
CA LEU A 140 -14.82 -6.95 -9.35
C LEU A 140 -13.39 -6.40 -9.24
N GLY A 141 -12.83 -5.89 -10.34
CA GLY A 141 -11.48 -5.32 -10.36
C GLY A 141 -11.32 -4.12 -9.43
N HIS A 142 -12.30 -3.22 -9.40
CA HIS A 142 -12.30 -2.06 -8.51
C HIS A 142 -12.43 -2.50 -7.05
N PHE A 143 -13.31 -3.47 -6.79
CA PHE A 143 -13.50 -4.02 -5.44
C PHE A 143 -12.22 -4.68 -4.92
N LEU A 144 -11.55 -5.51 -5.73
CA LEU A 144 -10.27 -6.12 -5.36
C LEU A 144 -9.16 -5.08 -5.17
N GLY A 145 -9.19 -3.98 -5.91
CA GLY A 145 -8.31 -2.84 -5.67
C GLY A 145 -8.48 -2.28 -4.26
N ASP A 146 -9.73 -2.14 -3.81
CA ASP A 146 -10.06 -1.66 -2.47
C ASP A 146 -9.76 -2.67 -1.37
N VAL A 147 -9.98 -3.96 -1.62
CA VAL A 147 -9.54 -5.01 -0.68
C VAL A 147 -8.02 -4.94 -0.48
N ARG A 148 -7.25 -4.79 -1.57
CA ARG A 148 -5.78 -4.64 -1.48
C ARG A 148 -5.38 -3.35 -0.76
N LEU A 149 -6.08 -2.24 -1.02
CA LEU A 149 -5.86 -0.98 -0.31
C LEU A 149 -6.17 -1.11 1.19
N ALA A 150 -7.25 -1.81 1.54
CA ALA A 150 -7.63 -2.08 2.92
C ALA A 150 -6.59 -2.93 3.63
N VAL A 151 -6.09 -4.00 2.98
CA VAL A 151 -4.96 -4.80 3.47
C VAL A 151 -3.77 -3.90 3.81
N GLY A 152 -3.49 -2.89 2.99
CA GLY A 152 -2.44 -1.92 3.24
C GLY A 152 -1.04 -2.46 2.92
N HIS A 153 -0.04 -1.62 3.19
CA HIS A 153 1.34 -1.91 2.78
C HIS A 153 2.01 -2.94 3.70
N SER A 154 2.77 -3.86 3.06
CA SER A 154 3.61 -4.87 3.72
C SER A 154 2.87 -5.87 4.63
N VAL A 155 1.54 -5.88 4.64
CA VAL A 155 0.73 -6.78 5.47
C VAL A 155 0.86 -8.24 5.03
N LEU A 156 0.78 -8.52 3.73
CA LEU A 156 1.04 -9.86 3.18
C LEU A 156 2.50 -10.29 3.37
N SER A 157 3.44 -9.34 3.26
CA SER A 157 4.86 -9.60 3.56
C SER A 157 5.05 -9.99 5.03
N ARG A 158 4.39 -9.31 5.97
CA ARG A 158 4.40 -9.68 7.39
C ARG A 158 3.76 -11.04 7.63
N GLN A 159 2.66 -11.37 6.95
CA GLN A 159 2.04 -12.70 7.02
C GLN A 159 3.02 -13.81 6.66
N ARG A 160 3.74 -13.62 5.54
CA ARG A 160 4.74 -14.58 5.07
C ARG A 160 5.86 -14.77 6.11
N HIS A 161 6.35 -13.68 6.69
CA HIS A 161 7.36 -13.76 7.75
C HIS A 161 6.84 -14.49 8.99
N LEU A 162 5.59 -14.25 9.41
CA LEU A 162 4.96 -14.97 10.52
C LEU A 162 4.82 -16.46 10.24
N GLN A 163 4.44 -16.85 9.02
CA GLN A 163 4.37 -18.26 8.62
C GLN A 163 5.74 -18.94 8.68
N LEU A 164 6.80 -18.27 8.21
CA LEU A 164 8.17 -18.77 8.33
C LEU A 164 8.57 -18.94 9.79
N LEU A 165 8.32 -17.95 10.64
CA LEU A 165 8.64 -18.02 12.07
C LEU A 165 7.94 -19.19 12.77
N ASN A 166 6.65 -19.44 12.48
CA ASN A 166 5.93 -20.60 13.00
C ASN A 166 6.53 -21.93 12.54
N HIS A 167 7.04 -22.00 11.30
CA HIS A 167 7.65 -23.22 10.78
C HIS A 167 8.99 -23.56 11.46
N TYR A 168 9.73 -22.56 11.95
CA TYR A 168 10.98 -22.76 12.68
C TYR A 168 10.81 -23.05 14.17
N GLN A 169 9.59 -22.98 14.71
CA GLN A 169 9.30 -23.23 16.13
C GLN A 169 8.68 -24.61 16.41
N GLY A 170 8.38 -25.42 15.38
CA GLY A 170 7.93 -26.80 15.50
C GLY A 170 9.03 -27.79 15.15
#